data_AF-A0A7Y5GKM6-F1
#
_entry.id   AF-A0A7Y5GKM6-F1
#
_cell.length_a   1.000
_cell.length_b   1.000
_cell.length_c   1.000
_cell.angle_alpha   90.00
_cell.angle_beta   90.00
_cell.angle_gamma   90.00
#
_symmetry.space_group_name_H-M   'P 1'
#
loop_
_entity.id
_entity.type
_entity.pdbx_description
1 polymer ?
#
loop_
_entity_poly.entity_id
_entity_poly.type
_entity_poly.pdbx_seq_one_letter_code
_entity_poly.pdbx_strand_id
1 'polypeptide(L)'
;MKKILILIVILFVAGLPSLQAQTNLKMLSEARQFSPSIDGASPSFEEKNFFDLNSKYSKALILSVLVPGAGQVYLGNNLKGTGITVAFWGAAVTAMLAQNNFLGREDRIKLLTTEYKNSGTYTLAERYYTDILFEKGNRDNDYKRRNLFNIITAVLYVYNIADILFLTEDLSADDVLGQISTDIRYDAAHLGTNNIVELKIYLP
;
A
#
# COMPACT_ATOMS: atom_id res chain seq x y z
N MET A 1 18.83 -4.43 20.93
CA MET A 1 18.36 -4.28 19.54
C MET A 1 16.83 -4.21 19.38
N LYS A 2 16.00 -4.88 20.20
CA LYS A 2 14.52 -4.71 20.23
C LYS A 2 14.04 -3.24 20.32
N LYS A 3 14.78 -2.41 21.06
CA LYS A 3 14.48 -0.97 21.19
C LYS A 3 14.70 -0.18 19.90
N ILE A 4 15.58 -0.62 19.00
CA ILE A 4 15.93 0.12 17.77
C ILE A 4 14.86 -0.07 16.70
N LEU A 5 14.31 -1.28 16.55
CA LEU A 5 13.22 -1.53 15.60
C LEU A 5 11.94 -0.78 16.00
N ILE A 6 11.61 -0.79 17.29
CA ILE A 6 10.51 0.01 17.85
C ILE A 6 10.80 1.51 17.67
N LEU A 7 12.05 1.95 17.85
CA LEU A 7 12.45 3.34 17.61
C LEU A 7 12.31 3.74 16.13
N ILE A 8 12.62 2.85 15.18
CA ILE A 8 12.46 3.13 13.74
C ILE A 8 10.98 3.24 13.38
N VAL A 9 10.13 2.34 13.89
CA VAL A 9 8.67 2.42 13.70
C VAL A 9 8.11 3.68 14.36
N ILE A 10 8.56 4.04 15.56
CA ILE A 10 8.14 5.27 16.26
C ILE A 10 8.66 6.53 15.56
N LEU A 11 9.91 6.57 15.08
CA LEU A 11 10.48 7.71 14.35
C LEU A 11 9.81 7.91 13.00
N PHE A 12 9.41 6.82 12.33
CA PHE A 12 8.66 6.90 11.07
C PHE A 12 7.22 7.35 11.30
N VAL A 13 6.57 6.91 12.38
CA VAL A 13 5.24 7.36 12.81
C VAL A 13 5.26 8.80 13.34
N ALA A 14 6.33 9.22 14.03
CA ALA A 14 6.50 10.58 14.54
C ALA A 14 6.94 11.59 13.46
N GLY A 15 7.48 11.11 12.33
CA GLY A 15 7.76 11.91 11.14
C GLY A 15 6.51 12.21 10.30
N LEU A 16 5.37 11.57 10.58
CA LEU A 16 4.08 11.98 10.04
C LEU A 16 3.67 13.26 10.78
N PRO A 17 3.33 14.37 10.08
CA PRO A 17 2.79 15.55 10.75
C PRO A 17 1.60 15.12 11.61
N SER A 18 1.74 15.36 12.91
CA SER A 18 0.87 14.85 13.97
C SER A 18 -0.59 15.17 13.68
N LEU A 19 -1.33 14.20 13.15
CA LEU A 19 -2.78 14.28 13.05
C LEU A 19 -3.35 13.93 14.43
N GLN A 20 -3.76 14.95 15.18
CA GLN A 20 -4.69 14.79 16.28
C GLN A 20 -6.01 14.25 15.72
N ALA A 21 -6.15 12.93 15.69
CA ALA A 21 -7.43 12.27 15.46
C ALA A 21 -7.93 11.71 16.79
N GLN A 22 -8.63 12.57 17.56
CA GLN A 22 -9.59 12.11 18.56
C GLN A 22 -10.75 11.44 17.80
N THR A 23 -10.70 10.11 17.67
CA THR A 23 -11.86 9.33 17.24
C THR A 23 -12.12 8.18 18.20
N ASN A 24 -13.03 8.44 19.13
CA ASN A 24 -13.92 7.53 19.86
C ASN A 24 -13.49 6.05 19.99
N LEU A 25 -12.66 5.79 21.00
CA LEU A 25 -12.35 4.46 21.57
C LEU A 25 -13.56 3.71 22.18
N LYS A 26 -14.79 4.22 22.03
CA LYS A 26 -16.00 3.64 22.63
C LYS A 26 -16.56 2.46 21.81
N MET A 27 -16.34 2.44 20.49
CA MET A 27 -16.86 1.38 19.61
C MET A 27 -16.05 0.07 19.62
N LEU A 28 -14.80 0.08 20.10
CA LEU A 28 -13.96 -1.14 20.13
C LEU A 28 -14.14 -1.98 21.41
N SER A 29 -14.87 -1.47 22.40
CA SER A 29 -15.12 -2.20 23.65
C SER A 29 -16.34 -3.13 23.60
N GLU A 30 -17.27 -2.90 22.66
CA GLU A 30 -18.52 -3.68 22.55
C GLU A 30 -18.40 -4.89 21.62
N ALA A 31 -17.37 -4.96 20.77
CA ALA A 31 -17.14 -6.10 19.86
C ALA A 31 -16.43 -7.31 20.52
N ARG A 32 -16.10 -7.24 21.82
CA ARG A 32 -15.31 -8.26 22.54
C ARG A 32 -16.15 -9.17 23.46
N GLN A 33 -17.45 -9.34 23.17
CA GLN A 33 -18.34 -10.19 23.99
C GLN A 33 -18.99 -11.37 23.25
N PHE A 34 -18.57 -11.71 22.03
CA PHE A 34 -19.05 -12.92 21.37
C PHE A 34 -17.88 -13.85 20.99
N SER A 35 -17.57 -14.79 21.88
CA SER A 35 -16.71 -15.95 21.60
C SER A 35 -17.55 -17.21 21.80
N PRO A 36 -17.94 -17.94 20.74
CA PRO A 36 -18.35 -19.33 20.91
C PRO A 36 -17.09 -20.17 21.11
N SER A 37 -17.11 -21.02 22.15
CA SER A 37 -16.11 -22.07 22.37
C SER A 37 -16.27 -23.15 21.29
N ILE A 38 -15.31 -23.23 20.38
CA ILE A 38 -15.18 -24.37 19.46
C ILE A 38 -14.11 -25.30 20.03
N ASP A 39 -14.58 -26.44 20.53
CA ASP A 39 -13.75 -27.57 20.91
C ASP A 39 -13.06 -28.19 19.68
N GLY A 40 -11.80 -28.59 19.86
CA GLY A 40 -11.28 -29.77 19.17
C GLY A 40 -10.67 -29.61 17.79
N ALA A 41 -9.74 -28.68 17.61
CA ALA A 41 -8.58 -28.84 16.73
C ALA A 41 -7.58 -27.74 17.07
N SER A 42 -6.53 -28.05 17.83
CA SER A 42 -5.42 -27.12 18.03
C SER A 42 -4.79 -26.86 16.66
N PRO A 43 -4.87 -25.64 16.10
CA PRO A 43 -4.11 -25.30 14.91
C PRO A 43 -2.65 -25.43 15.31
N SER A 44 -1.88 -26.22 14.58
CA SER A 44 -0.43 -26.15 14.66
C SER A 44 -0.02 -24.77 14.13
N PHE A 45 -0.03 -23.76 14.99
CA PHE A 45 0.55 -22.47 14.71
C PHE A 45 2.05 -22.70 14.55
N GLU A 46 2.49 -22.85 13.31
CA GLU A 46 3.90 -22.82 12.96
C GLU A 46 4.45 -21.49 13.50
N GLU A 47 5.29 -21.57 14.54
CA GLU A 47 5.76 -20.39 15.24
C GLU A 47 6.65 -19.57 14.29
N LYS A 48 6.08 -18.49 13.72
CA LYS A 48 6.78 -17.63 12.76
C LYS A 48 7.95 -16.94 13.45
N ASN A 49 9.15 -17.49 13.26
CA ASN A 49 10.39 -16.93 13.78
C ASN A 49 10.91 -15.80 12.87
N PHE A 50 10.36 -14.60 13.06
CA PHE A 50 10.76 -13.37 12.34
C PHE A 50 12.14 -12.81 12.73
N PHE A 51 12.77 -13.38 13.75
CA PHE A 51 14.10 -12.94 14.24
C PHE A 51 15.24 -13.82 13.72
N ASP A 52 14.92 -14.93 13.05
CA ASP A 52 15.88 -15.67 12.25
C ASP A 52 15.94 -15.05 10.85
N LEU A 53 16.99 -14.28 10.56
CA LEU A 53 17.18 -13.64 9.26
C LEU A 53 17.33 -14.64 8.11
N ASN A 54 17.60 -15.91 8.39
CA ASN A 54 17.61 -16.97 7.39
C ASN A 54 16.22 -17.55 7.11
N SER A 55 15.23 -17.28 7.98
CA SER A 55 13.87 -17.75 7.78
C SER A 55 13.22 -17.07 6.57
N LYS A 56 12.40 -17.85 5.86
CA LYS A 56 11.67 -17.39 4.68
C LYS A 56 10.74 -16.22 5.01
N TYR A 57 10.13 -16.24 6.19
CA TYR A 57 9.27 -15.15 6.69
C TYR A 57 10.04 -13.86 6.97
N SER A 58 11.26 -13.93 7.51
CA SER A 58 12.10 -12.74 7.70
C SER A 58 12.50 -12.10 6.37
N LYS A 59 12.83 -12.92 5.37
CA LYS A 59 13.09 -12.43 4.00
C LYS A 59 11.86 -11.78 3.41
N ALA A 60 10.69 -12.41 3.52
CA ALA A 60 9.42 -11.84 3.07
C ALA A 60 9.14 -10.47 3.73
N LEU A 61 9.37 -10.36 5.03
CA LEU A 61 9.20 -9.12 5.77
C LEU A 61 10.15 -8.02 5.26
N ILE A 62 11.44 -8.32 5.07
CA ILE A 62 12.42 -7.37 4.52
C ILE A 62 11.99 -6.93 3.12
N LEU A 63 11.58 -7.87 2.27
CA LEU A 63 11.07 -7.60 0.93
C LEU A 63 9.87 -6.63 0.97
N SER A 64 8.91 -6.86 1.86
CA SER A 64 7.75 -5.96 1.97
C SER A 64 8.04 -4.61 2.63
N VAL A 65 9.08 -4.51 3.46
CA VAL A 65 9.54 -3.21 3.98
C VAL A 65 10.13 -2.37 2.85
N LEU A 66 10.88 -2.99 1.94
CA LEU A 66 11.51 -2.30 0.80
C LEU A 66 10.51 -2.00 -0.32
N VAL A 67 9.70 -3.00 -0.67
CA VAL A 67 8.73 -2.95 -1.77
C VAL A 67 7.40 -3.50 -1.27
N PRO A 68 6.42 -2.65 -0.94
CA PRO A 68 5.11 -3.11 -0.50
C PRO A 68 4.49 -4.11 -1.46
N GLY A 69 4.02 -5.24 -0.93
CA GLY A 69 3.46 -6.37 -1.68
C GLY A 69 4.48 -7.46 -2.06
N ALA A 70 5.79 -7.17 -2.09
CA ALA A 70 6.79 -8.13 -2.55
C ALA A 70 6.96 -9.35 -1.62
N GLY A 71 6.80 -9.15 -0.31
CA GLY A 71 6.86 -10.25 0.66
C GLY A 71 5.69 -11.22 0.53
N GLN A 72 4.49 -10.72 0.23
CA GLN A 72 3.32 -11.55 -0.06
C GLN A 72 3.53 -12.39 -1.31
N VAL A 73 4.04 -11.79 -2.40
CA VAL A 73 4.42 -12.51 -3.63
C VAL A 73 5.47 -13.57 -3.31
N TYR A 74 6.48 -13.23 -2.52
CA TYR A 74 7.55 -14.18 -2.13
C TYR A 74 7.03 -15.38 -1.34
N LEU A 75 5.95 -15.22 -0.57
CA LEU A 75 5.26 -16.30 0.16
C LEU A 75 4.19 -17.01 -0.71
N GLY A 76 4.16 -16.78 -2.02
CA GLY A 76 3.23 -17.42 -2.96
C GLY A 76 1.87 -16.73 -3.10
N ASN A 77 1.60 -15.66 -2.35
CA ASN A 77 0.33 -14.93 -2.38
C ASN A 77 0.32 -13.85 -3.48
N ASN A 78 0.39 -14.28 -4.74
CA ASN A 78 0.59 -13.41 -5.91
C ASN A 78 -0.48 -12.33 -6.08
N LEU A 79 -1.77 -12.70 -6.00
CA LEU A 79 -2.87 -11.77 -6.19
C LEU A 79 -2.88 -10.69 -5.09
N LYS A 80 -2.70 -11.13 -3.84
CA LYS A 80 -2.68 -10.25 -2.66
C LYS A 80 -1.51 -9.28 -2.70
N GLY A 81 -0.31 -9.78 -2.98
CA GLY A 81 0.89 -8.96 -3.12
C GLY A 81 0.75 -7.96 -4.27
N THR A 82 0.28 -8.39 -5.44
CA THR A 82 0.03 -7.49 -6.57
C THR A 82 -0.98 -6.39 -6.23
N GLY A 83 -2.09 -6.73 -5.57
CA GLY A 83 -3.10 -5.77 -5.15
C GLY A 83 -2.53 -4.71 -4.20
N ILE A 84 -1.73 -5.13 -3.21
CA ILE A 84 -1.04 -4.22 -2.29
C ILE A 84 -0.06 -3.31 -3.04
N THR A 85 0.76 -3.87 -3.93
CA THR A 85 1.73 -3.11 -4.74
C THR A 85 1.04 -2.03 -5.56
N VAL A 86 0.00 -2.40 -6.32
CA VAL A 86 -0.73 -1.47 -7.20
C VAL A 86 -1.42 -0.37 -6.38
N ALA A 87 -2.07 -0.74 -5.28
CA ALA A 87 -2.73 0.24 -4.41
C ALA A 87 -1.72 1.22 -3.80
N PHE A 88 -0.59 0.71 -3.29
CA PHE A 88 0.45 1.53 -2.65
C PHE A 88 1.06 2.51 -3.64
N TRP A 89 1.55 2.03 -4.79
CA TRP A 89 2.19 2.89 -5.78
C TRP A 89 1.20 3.83 -6.45
N GLY A 90 -0.04 3.39 -6.69
CA GLY A 90 -1.10 4.26 -7.19
C GLY A 90 -1.36 5.44 -6.26
N ALA A 91 -1.49 5.19 -4.95
CA ALA A 91 -1.64 6.25 -3.95
C ALA A 91 -0.39 7.14 -3.86
N ALA A 92 0.81 6.54 -3.83
CA ALA A 92 2.07 7.26 -3.69
C ALA A 92 2.34 8.19 -4.89
N VAL A 93 2.17 7.70 -6.12
CA VAL A 93 2.30 8.51 -7.33
C VAL A 93 1.28 9.64 -7.34
N THR A 94 0.04 9.38 -6.94
CA THR A 94 -0.98 10.43 -6.87
C THR A 94 -0.60 11.52 -5.86
N ALA A 95 -0.04 11.14 -4.70
CA ALA A 95 0.47 12.10 -3.73
C ALA A 95 1.64 12.94 -4.28
N MET A 96 2.56 12.31 -5.02
CA MET A 96 3.69 13.00 -5.67
C MET A 96 3.23 13.99 -6.74
N LEU A 97 2.25 13.60 -7.57
CA LEU A 97 1.67 14.48 -8.58
C LEU A 97 0.96 15.68 -7.93
N ALA A 98 0.19 15.44 -6.87
CA ALA A 98 -0.46 16.50 -6.11
C ALA A 98 0.56 17.45 -5.46
N GLN A 99 1.70 16.92 -4.98
CA GLN A 99 2.79 17.75 -4.46
C GLN A 99 3.44 18.61 -5.54
N ASN A 100 3.69 18.05 -6.72
CA ASN A 100 4.27 18.80 -7.84
C ASN A 100 3.34 19.94 -8.29
N ASN A 101 2.05 19.65 -8.41
CA ASN A 101 1.03 20.66 -8.73
C ASN A 101 0.94 21.75 -7.66
N PHE A 102 0.98 21.38 -6.38
CA PHE A 102 0.98 22.33 -5.27
C PHE A 102 2.14 23.32 -5.38
N LEU A 103 3.37 22.82 -5.60
CA LEU A 103 4.57 23.66 -5.74
C LEU A 103 4.47 24.58 -6.96
N GLY A 104 4.07 24.04 -8.12
CA GLY A 104 3.91 24.84 -9.34
C GLY A 104 2.89 25.98 -9.19
N ARG A 105 1.79 25.74 -8.46
CA ARG A 105 0.80 26.79 -8.16
C ARG A 105 1.31 27.81 -7.16
N GLU A 106 2.09 27.37 -6.17
CA GLU A 106 2.72 28.28 -5.22
C GLU A 106 3.64 29.28 -5.93
N ASP A 107 4.45 28.81 -6.87
CA ASP A 107 5.33 29.65 -7.68
C ASP A 107 4.55 30.57 -8.62
N ARG A 108 3.46 30.07 -9.24
CA ARG A 108 2.56 30.91 -10.04
C ARG A 108 1.92 32.03 -9.21
N ILE A 109 1.48 31.75 -7.98
CA ILE A 109 0.92 32.76 -7.08
C ILE A 109 1.97 33.82 -6.73
N LYS A 110 3.22 33.43 -6.45
CA LYS A 110 4.32 34.37 -6.17
C LYS A 110 4.57 35.30 -7.37
N LEU A 111 4.58 34.75 -8.58
CA LEU A 111 4.72 35.53 -9.81
C LEU A 111 3.56 36.51 -9.98
N LEU A 112 2.31 36.04 -9.91
CA LEU A 112 1.12 36.89 -10.05
C LEU A 112 1.06 37.98 -8.98
N THR A 113 1.51 37.68 -7.76
CA THR A 113 1.59 38.67 -6.67
C THR A 113 2.60 39.77 -6.98
N THR A 114 3.69 39.43 -7.67
CA THR A 114 4.70 40.39 -8.12
C THR A 114 4.11 41.29 -9.22
N GLU A 115 3.46 40.71 -10.22
CA GLU A 115 2.79 41.44 -11.30
C GLU A 115 1.66 42.36 -10.79
N TYR A 116 0.87 41.88 -9.82
CA TYR A 116 -0.13 42.68 -9.13
C TYR A 116 0.46 43.93 -8.49
N LYS A 117 1.58 43.79 -7.75
CA LYS A 117 2.25 44.93 -7.09
C LYS A 117 2.87 45.91 -8.07
N ASN A 118 3.31 45.42 -9.22
CA ASN A 118 3.92 46.22 -10.27
C ASN A 118 2.89 46.80 -11.26
N SER A 119 1.61 46.49 -11.09
CA SER A 119 0.57 46.92 -12.00
C SER A 119 0.34 48.44 -11.89
N GLY A 120 0.57 49.15 -13.00
CA GLY A 120 0.34 50.61 -13.08
C GLY A 120 -1.12 51.00 -13.35
N THR A 121 -2.04 50.03 -13.47
CA THR A 121 -3.45 50.27 -13.78
C THR A 121 -4.35 49.37 -12.94
N TYR A 122 -5.49 49.92 -12.51
CA TYR A 122 -6.46 49.21 -11.68
C TYR A 122 -7.05 47.97 -12.38
N THR A 123 -7.31 48.04 -13.69
CA THR A 123 -7.87 46.92 -14.46
C THR A 123 -6.92 45.72 -14.54
N LEU A 124 -5.61 45.96 -14.69
CA LEU A 124 -4.61 44.89 -14.62
C LEU A 124 -4.47 44.33 -13.21
N ALA A 125 -4.48 45.20 -12.20
CA ALA A 125 -4.44 44.79 -10.79
C ALA A 125 -5.60 43.83 -10.45
N GLU A 126 -6.82 44.19 -10.84
CA GLU A 126 -8.03 43.38 -10.58
C GLU A 126 -7.95 42.01 -11.26
N ARG A 127 -7.43 41.98 -12.49
CA ARG A 127 -7.20 40.71 -13.21
C ARG A 127 -6.20 39.82 -12.48
N TYR A 128 -5.04 40.35 -12.10
CA TYR A 128 -4.04 39.57 -11.36
C TYR A 128 -4.57 39.10 -10.01
N TYR A 129 -5.35 39.93 -9.32
CA TYR A 129 -5.98 39.55 -8.06
C TYR A 129 -6.95 38.38 -8.23
N THR A 130 -7.79 38.41 -9.26
CA THR A 130 -8.70 37.32 -9.59
C THR A 130 -7.95 36.02 -9.91
N ASP A 131 -6.87 36.11 -10.70
CA ASP A 131 -6.01 34.96 -11.02
C ASP A 131 -5.34 34.38 -9.77
N ILE A 132 -4.89 35.22 -8.83
CA ILE A 132 -4.34 34.78 -7.54
C ILE A 132 -5.37 34.01 -6.73
N LEU A 133 -6.61 34.50 -6.63
CA LEU A 133 -7.68 33.83 -5.90
C LEU A 133 -8.01 32.45 -6.51
N PHE A 134 -8.08 32.40 -7.84
CA PHE A 134 -8.29 31.14 -8.57
C PHE A 134 -7.18 30.13 -8.31
N GLU A 135 -5.91 30.54 -8.44
CA GLU A 135 -4.77 29.67 -8.19
C GLU A 135 -4.64 29.23 -6.74
N LYS A 136 -4.98 30.12 -5.79
CA LYS A 136 -5.03 29.77 -4.36
C LYS A 136 -6.05 28.66 -4.09
N GLY A 137 -7.25 28.75 -4.66
CA GLY A 137 -8.27 27.72 -4.53
C GLY A 137 -7.81 26.36 -5.06
N ASN A 138 -7.14 26.35 -6.22
CA ASN A 138 -6.60 25.12 -6.78
C ASN A 138 -5.44 24.55 -5.95
N ARG A 139 -4.54 25.41 -5.48
CA ARG A 139 -3.43 25.02 -4.59
C ARG A 139 -3.95 24.38 -3.30
N ASP A 140 -4.98 24.95 -2.69
CA ASP A 140 -5.56 24.41 -1.46
C ASP A 140 -6.23 23.04 -1.71
N ASN A 141 -6.79 22.82 -2.90
CA ASN A 141 -7.29 21.50 -3.32
C ASN A 141 -6.15 20.49 -3.53
N ASP A 142 -5.05 20.89 -4.17
CA ASP A 142 -3.86 20.04 -4.35
C ASP A 142 -3.23 19.67 -3.00
N TYR A 143 -3.20 20.60 -2.04
CA TYR A 143 -2.79 20.33 -0.66
C TYR A 143 -3.65 19.25 0.01
N LYS A 144 -4.99 19.37 -0.09
CA LYS A 144 -5.91 18.36 0.44
C LYS A 144 -5.71 16.99 -0.20
N ARG A 145 -5.57 16.94 -1.54
CA ARG A 145 -5.34 15.70 -2.29
C ARG A 145 -4.03 15.05 -1.86
N ARG A 146 -2.93 15.80 -1.83
CA ARG A 146 -1.64 15.32 -1.34
C ARG A 146 -1.76 14.71 0.04
N ASN A 147 -2.39 15.42 0.99
CA ASN A 147 -2.48 14.94 2.36
C ASN A 147 -3.31 13.66 2.45
N LEU A 148 -4.44 13.59 1.75
CA LEU A 148 -5.27 12.39 1.68
C LEU A 148 -4.48 11.18 1.15
N PHE A 149 -3.81 11.34 0.00
CA PHE A 149 -3.08 10.23 -0.61
C PHE A 149 -1.84 9.83 0.20
N ASN A 150 -1.15 10.77 0.86
CA ASN A 150 -0.08 10.44 1.81
C ASN A 150 -0.58 9.56 2.97
N ILE A 151 -1.75 9.89 3.52
CA ILE A 151 -2.37 9.09 4.59
C ILE A 151 -2.70 7.69 4.06
N ILE A 152 -3.32 7.59 2.88
CA ILE A 152 -3.65 6.30 2.25
C ILE A 152 -2.38 5.47 2.03
N THR A 153 -1.32 6.07 1.46
CA THR A 153 -0.03 5.40 1.26
C THR A 153 0.56 4.88 2.57
N ALA A 154 0.53 5.68 3.64
CA ALA A 154 1.02 5.26 4.95
C ALA A 154 0.20 4.10 5.54
N VAL A 155 -1.14 4.16 5.43
CA VAL A 155 -2.03 3.08 5.88
C VAL A 155 -1.76 1.80 5.11
N LEU A 156 -1.62 1.88 3.78
CA LEU A 156 -1.30 0.72 2.94
C LEU A 156 0.08 0.12 3.27
N TYR A 157 1.07 0.95 3.58
CA TYR A 157 2.39 0.51 4.00
C TYR A 157 2.35 -0.26 5.32
N VAL A 158 1.66 0.28 6.33
CA VAL A 158 1.49 -0.36 7.63
C VAL A 158 0.69 -1.66 7.49
N TYR A 159 -0.39 -1.64 6.71
CA TYR A 159 -1.18 -2.82 6.39
C TYR A 159 -0.31 -3.90 5.75
N ASN A 160 0.50 -3.56 4.75
CA ASN A 160 1.41 -4.48 4.09
C ASN A 160 2.37 -5.21 5.06
N ILE A 161 2.89 -4.51 6.06
CA ILE A 161 3.76 -5.11 7.08
C ILE A 161 2.95 -6.00 8.03
N ALA A 162 1.84 -5.48 8.57
CA ALA A 162 0.96 -6.21 9.48
C ALA A 162 0.43 -7.50 8.83
N ASP A 163 0.14 -7.43 7.54
CA ASP A 163 -0.34 -8.54 6.75
C ASP A 163 0.65 -9.72 6.72
N ILE A 164 1.96 -9.47 6.57
CA ILE A 164 2.96 -10.54 6.64
C ILE A 164 3.10 -11.10 8.05
N LEU A 165 3.04 -10.23 9.05
CA LEU A 165 3.19 -10.64 10.44
C LEU A 165 2.04 -11.55 10.90
N PHE A 166 0.80 -11.25 10.49
CA PHE A 166 -0.38 -11.87 11.08
C PHE A 166 -1.26 -12.65 10.11
N LEU A 167 -1.29 -12.30 8.81
CA LEU A 167 -2.37 -12.75 7.90
C LEU A 167 -1.87 -13.56 6.69
N THR A 168 -0.63 -13.39 6.27
CA THR A 168 -0.09 -14.10 5.09
C THR A 168 0.55 -15.40 5.53
N GLU A 169 0.03 -16.50 5.00
CA GLU A 169 0.54 -17.85 5.16
C GLU A 169 1.49 -18.18 4.01
N ASP A 170 2.40 -19.14 4.23
CA ASP A 170 3.30 -19.61 3.19
C ASP A 170 2.59 -20.61 2.27
N LEU A 171 2.23 -20.15 1.07
CA LEU A 171 1.61 -20.97 0.01
C LEU A 171 2.64 -21.55 -0.95
N SER A 172 3.92 -21.24 -0.76
CA SER A 172 4.99 -21.60 -1.69
C SER A 172 5.51 -23.03 -1.52
N ALA A 173 4.98 -23.80 -0.56
CA ALA A 173 5.36 -25.20 -0.37
C ALA A 173 4.48 -26.20 -1.13
N ASP A 174 3.17 -25.96 -1.33
CA ASP A 174 2.28 -27.03 -1.83
C ASP A 174 1.30 -26.68 -2.98
N ASP A 175 0.96 -25.42 -3.30
CA ASP A 175 -0.32 -25.20 -4.05
C ASP A 175 -0.24 -24.65 -5.48
N VAL A 176 0.82 -23.95 -5.92
CA VAL A 176 0.76 -23.28 -7.24
C VAL A 176 1.06 -24.22 -8.42
N LEU A 177 2.02 -25.13 -8.27
CA LEU A 177 2.31 -26.16 -9.29
C LEU A 177 1.45 -27.42 -9.09
N GLY A 178 1.02 -27.68 -7.86
CA GLY A 178 0.10 -28.76 -7.50
C GLY A 178 -1.27 -28.57 -8.18
N GLN A 179 -1.91 -27.41 -7.99
CA GLN A 179 -3.23 -27.12 -8.55
C GLN A 179 -3.25 -27.11 -10.09
N ILE A 180 -2.26 -26.48 -10.74
CA ILE A 180 -2.15 -26.49 -12.20
C ILE A 180 -1.94 -27.93 -12.72
N SER A 181 -1.14 -28.74 -12.02
CA SER A 181 -0.93 -30.14 -12.40
C SER A 181 -2.16 -31.03 -12.19
N THR A 182 -2.96 -30.77 -11.15
CA THR A 182 -4.18 -31.52 -10.87
C THR A 182 -5.31 -31.16 -11.82
N ASP A 183 -5.46 -29.87 -12.18
CA ASP A 183 -6.47 -29.42 -13.14
C ASP A 183 -6.21 -29.97 -14.55
N ILE A 184 -4.95 -29.93 -15.02
CA ILE A 184 -4.57 -30.54 -16.32
C ILE A 184 -4.81 -32.06 -16.30
N ARG A 185 -4.57 -32.71 -15.16
CA ARG A 185 -4.73 -34.16 -15.03
C ARG A 185 -6.19 -34.61 -14.90
N TYR A 186 -7.06 -33.77 -14.34
CA TYR A 186 -8.51 -34.00 -14.30
C TYR A 186 -9.13 -33.85 -15.70
N ASP A 187 -8.70 -32.84 -16.47
CA ASP A 187 -9.18 -32.62 -17.84
C ASP A 187 -8.72 -33.72 -18.81
N ALA A 188 -7.48 -34.21 -18.64
CA ALA A 188 -6.93 -35.33 -19.41
C ALA A 188 -7.60 -36.69 -19.09
N ALA A 189 -8.17 -36.86 -17.90
CA ALA A 189 -8.88 -38.09 -17.51
C ALA A 189 -10.33 -38.12 -18.03
N HIS A 190 -10.90 -36.97 -18.41
CA HIS A 190 -12.23 -36.87 -19.04
C HIS A 190 -12.19 -36.82 -20.57
N LEU A 191 -11.02 -36.61 -21.16
CA LEU A 191 -10.79 -36.76 -22.59
C LEU A 191 -10.17 -38.13 -22.86
N GLY A 192 -11.03 -39.08 -23.19
CA GLY A 192 -10.68 -40.47 -23.45
C GLY A 192 -9.37 -40.64 -24.23
N THR A 193 -8.58 -41.62 -23.76
CA THR A 193 -7.43 -42.24 -24.43
C THR A 193 -7.53 -42.13 -25.95
N ASN A 194 -6.70 -41.29 -26.58
CA ASN A 194 -6.07 -41.52 -27.90
C ASN A 194 -5.36 -40.30 -28.54
N ASN A 195 -5.32 -39.11 -27.94
CA ASN A 195 -4.57 -37.99 -28.54
C ASN A 195 -3.43 -37.50 -27.64
N ILE A 196 -2.22 -37.95 -27.94
CA ILE A 196 -0.98 -37.40 -27.38
C ILE A 196 -0.79 -36.00 -28.00
N VAL A 197 -1.09 -34.96 -27.22
CA VAL A 197 -0.73 -33.58 -27.59
C VAL A 197 0.68 -33.33 -27.06
N GLU A 198 1.68 -33.44 -27.93
CA GLU A 198 3.04 -32.94 -27.66
C GLU A 198 2.98 -31.41 -27.54
N LEU A 199 3.05 -30.89 -26.32
CA LEU A 199 3.14 -29.46 -26.06
C LEU A 199 4.61 -29.02 -26.17
N LYS A 200 5.00 -28.60 -27.37
CA LYS A 200 6.33 -28.05 -27.66
C LYS A 200 6.40 -26.61 -27.11
N ILE A 201 7.08 -26.43 -25.98
CA ILE A 201 7.29 -25.12 -25.37
C ILE A 201 8.35 -24.36 -26.19
N TYR A 202 7.96 -23.27 -26.83
CA TYR A 202 8.89 -22.27 -27.36
C TYR A 202 9.19 -21.24 -26.26
N LEU A 203 10.43 -21.22 -25.79
CA LEU A 203 10.97 -20.14 -24.96
C LEU A 203 11.45 -18.99 -25.87
N PRO A 204 11.04 -17.73 -25.62
CA PRO A 204 11.74 -16.55 -26.14
C PRO A 204 13.06 -16.30 -25.39
#